data_AF-A0A959FW58-F1
#
_entry.id   AF-A0A959FW58-F1
#
_cell.length_a   1.000
_cell.length_b   1.000
_cell.length_c   1.000
_cell.angle_alpha   90.00
_cell.angle_beta   90.00
_cell.angle_gamma   90.00
#
_symmetry.space_group_name_H-M   'P 1'
#
loop_
_entity.id
_entity.type
_entity.pdbx_description
1 polymer ?
#
loop_
_entity_poly.entity_id
_entity_poly.type
_entity_poly.pdbx_seq_one_letter_code
_entity_poly.pdbx_strand_id
1 'polypeptide(L)'
;GFWTTIFIAFIAVGVVEETFKFGGLLGYPYHRPFFNEPMDGIMYSVMIGMGFATFENVLYADRFGLETALVRAFTAVPAHAVFAVILGYFVGLARFDREKRVPLLLKGYGITVVVHGIYDFFILQSLFSWLIIFAMVVLVISIYFARKMVLEHQLNSPFREEEIETLE
;
A
#
# COMPACT_ATOMS: atom_id res chain seq x y z
N GLY A 1 24.88 -4.70 -8.20
CA GLY A 1 25.20 -5.83 -7.31
C GLY A 1 24.18 -5.90 -6.18
N PHE A 2 24.21 -6.94 -5.34
CA PHE A 2 23.22 -7.18 -4.28
C PHE A 2 22.92 -5.94 -3.41
N TRP A 3 23.95 -5.31 -2.85
CA TRP A 3 23.81 -4.11 -2.01
C TRP A 3 23.23 -2.91 -2.76
N THR A 4 23.58 -2.75 -4.04
CA THR A 4 23.02 -1.71 -4.90
C THR A 4 21.51 -1.90 -5.07
N THR A 5 21.06 -3.14 -5.30
CA THR A 5 19.62 -3.43 -5.46
C THR A 5 18.85 -3.18 -4.17
N ILE A 6 19.41 -3.54 -3.01
CA ILE A 6 18.81 -3.18 -1.71
C ILE A 6 18.65 -1.67 -1.59
N PHE A 7 19.73 -0.92 -1.86
CA PHE A 7 19.67 0.53 -1.76
C PHE A 7 18.63 1.13 -2.71
N ILE A 8 18.59 0.68 -3.95
CA ILE A 8 17.61 1.14 -4.95
C ILE A 8 16.19 0.81 -4.49
N ALA A 9 15.91 -0.46 -4.18
CA ALA A 9 14.56 -0.94 -3.86
C ALA A 9 13.99 -0.26 -2.61
N PHE A 10 14.77 -0.16 -1.53
CA PHE A 10 14.27 0.37 -0.26
C PHE A 10 14.36 1.90 -0.19
N ILE A 11 15.48 2.48 -0.60
CA ILE A 11 15.76 3.90 -0.35
C ILE A 11 15.40 4.76 -1.55
N ALA A 12 15.86 4.40 -2.75
CA ALA A 12 15.62 5.24 -3.93
C ALA A 12 14.17 5.14 -4.43
N VAL A 13 13.57 3.96 -4.37
CA VAL A 13 12.21 3.70 -4.83
C VAL A 13 11.23 3.70 -3.65
N GLY A 14 11.32 2.71 -2.76
CA GLY A 14 10.36 2.51 -1.67
C GLY A 14 10.14 3.75 -0.79
N VAL A 15 11.19 4.32 -0.21
CA VAL A 15 11.09 5.54 0.63
C VAL A 15 10.53 6.72 -0.17
N VAL A 16 11.05 6.97 -1.37
CA VAL A 16 10.65 8.15 -2.17
C VAL A 16 9.18 8.06 -2.54
N GLU A 17 8.75 6.94 -3.12
CA GLU A 17 7.37 6.78 -3.55
C GLU A 17 6.38 6.79 -2.40
N GLU A 18 6.66 6.05 -1.32
CA GLU A 18 5.77 6.01 -0.17
C GLU A 18 5.73 7.36 0.54
N THR A 19 6.82 8.15 0.51
CA THR A 19 6.79 9.53 1.03
C THR A 19 5.82 10.40 0.25
N PHE A 20 5.78 10.30 -1.08
CA PHE A 20 4.84 11.07 -1.88
C PHE A 20 3.39 10.64 -1.65
N LYS A 21 3.11 9.33 -1.62
CA LYS A 21 1.76 8.79 -1.37
C LYS A 21 1.28 9.19 0.04
N PHE A 22 2.14 9.01 1.04
CA PHE A 22 1.86 9.37 2.42
C PHE A 22 1.69 10.88 2.61
N GLY A 23 2.55 11.68 1.97
CA GLY A 23 2.45 13.13 1.96
C GLY A 23 1.15 13.64 1.33
N GLY A 24 0.71 13.04 0.22
CA GLY A 24 -0.59 13.33 -0.39
C GLY A 24 -1.75 13.01 0.54
N LEU A 25 -1.72 11.83 1.19
CA LEU A 25 -2.74 11.38 2.13
C LEU A 25 -2.85 12.31 3.35
N LEU A 26 -1.71 12.70 3.94
CA LEU A 26 -1.70 13.62 5.08
C LEU A 26 -1.98 15.07 4.69
N GLY A 27 -1.54 15.48 3.49
CA GLY A 27 -1.64 16.86 3.01
C GLY A 27 -3.06 17.28 2.65
N TYR A 28 -3.90 16.35 2.16
CA TYR A 28 -5.27 16.66 1.78
C TYR A 28 -6.34 15.93 2.60
N PRO A 29 -6.68 14.65 2.35
CA PRO A 29 -7.86 14.03 2.96
C PRO A 29 -7.76 13.87 4.48
N TYR A 30 -6.56 13.63 5.04
CA TYR A 30 -6.40 13.35 6.47
C TYR A 30 -6.97 14.43 7.40
N HIS A 31 -6.94 15.69 6.99
CA HIS A 31 -7.42 16.80 7.82
C HIS A 31 -8.88 17.21 7.52
N ARG A 32 -9.54 16.55 6.57
CA ARG A 32 -10.87 16.95 6.12
C ARG A 32 -11.99 16.33 6.97
N PRO A 33 -13.14 17.00 7.09
CA PRO A 33 -14.28 16.47 7.85
C PRO A 33 -14.87 15.18 7.26
N PHE A 34 -14.69 14.96 5.95
CA PHE A 34 -15.15 13.73 5.29
C PHE A 34 -14.30 12.50 5.65
N PHE A 35 -13.14 12.67 6.29
CA PHE A 35 -12.37 11.58 6.85
C PHE A 35 -12.86 11.39 8.29
N ASN A 36 -13.93 10.62 8.41
CA ASN A 36 -14.73 10.46 9.62
C ASN A 36 -14.82 9.01 10.12
N GLU A 37 -14.22 8.04 9.42
CA GLU A 37 -14.05 6.67 9.91
C GLU A 37 -12.67 6.05 9.59
N PRO A 38 -12.24 4.97 10.29
CA PRO A 38 -10.95 4.32 10.01
C PRO A 38 -10.80 3.83 8.56
N MET A 39 -11.89 3.34 7.96
CA MET A 39 -11.90 2.82 6.59
C MET A 39 -11.55 3.88 5.53
N ASP A 40 -11.84 5.16 5.80
CA ASP A 40 -11.45 6.28 4.94
C ASP A 40 -9.94 6.35 4.71
N GLY A 41 -9.16 5.98 5.74
CA GLY A 41 -7.70 5.91 5.62
C GLY A 41 -7.27 4.96 4.52
N ILE A 42 -7.91 3.78 4.46
CA ILE A 42 -7.68 2.80 3.40
C ILE A 42 -8.18 3.33 2.06
N MET A 43 -9.41 3.84 2.00
CA MET A 43 -10.03 4.30 0.76
C MET A 43 -9.21 5.40 0.08
N TYR A 44 -8.88 6.47 0.80
CA TYR A 44 -8.12 7.59 0.24
C TYR A 44 -6.67 7.21 -0.08
N SER A 45 -6.05 6.35 0.74
CA SER A 45 -4.72 5.82 0.45
C SER A 45 -4.72 5.01 -0.84
N VAL A 46 -5.69 4.11 -1.03
CA VAL A 46 -5.85 3.32 -2.26
C VAL A 46 -6.09 4.21 -3.47
N MET A 47 -6.93 5.24 -3.37
CA MET A 47 -7.11 6.19 -4.49
C MET A 47 -5.79 6.84 -4.91
N ILE A 48 -4.98 7.29 -3.94
CA ILE A 48 -3.66 7.89 -4.21
C ILE A 48 -2.71 6.83 -4.80
N GLY A 49 -2.61 5.67 -4.15
CA GLY A 49 -1.71 4.58 -4.56
C GLY A 49 -2.02 4.04 -5.96
N MET A 50 -3.30 3.90 -6.32
CA MET A 50 -3.72 3.47 -7.65
C MET A 50 -3.45 4.53 -8.72
N GLY A 51 -3.56 5.82 -8.37
CA GLY A 51 -3.13 6.92 -9.24
C GLY A 51 -1.62 6.85 -9.53
N PHE A 52 -0.80 6.63 -8.49
CA PHE A 52 0.64 6.40 -8.63
C PHE A 52 0.95 5.19 -9.51
N ALA A 53 0.33 4.04 -9.23
CA ALA A 53 0.51 2.81 -9.99
C ALA A 53 0.17 2.99 -11.47
N THR A 54 -0.90 3.74 -11.76
CA THR A 54 -1.31 4.06 -13.13
C THR A 54 -0.25 4.91 -13.83
N PHE A 55 0.21 5.98 -13.17
CA PHE A 55 1.24 6.86 -13.72
C PHE A 55 2.53 6.10 -14.05
N GLU A 56 3.01 5.27 -13.11
CA GLU A 56 4.16 4.43 -13.35
C GLU A 56 3.94 3.42 -14.47
N ASN A 57 2.78 2.75 -14.51
CA ASN A 57 2.53 1.74 -15.54
C ASN A 57 2.55 2.36 -16.96
N VAL A 58 2.07 3.59 -17.10
CA VAL A 58 2.17 4.36 -18.36
C VAL A 58 3.62 4.71 -18.69
N LEU A 59 4.41 5.19 -17.72
CA LEU A 59 5.83 5.49 -17.95
C LEU A 59 6.64 4.25 -18.32
N TYR A 60 6.34 3.10 -17.72
CA TYR A 60 6.97 1.83 -18.07
C TYR A 60 6.52 1.34 -19.46
N ALA A 61 5.26 1.54 -19.84
CA ALA A 61 4.77 1.23 -21.19
C ALA A 61 5.52 2.04 -22.25
N ASP A 62 5.72 3.33 -22.00
CA ASP A 62 6.44 4.25 -22.89
C ASP A 62 7.92 3.85 -23.04
N ARG A 63 8.58 3.48 -21.94
CA ARG A 63 10.02 3.16 -21.93
C ARG A 63 10.38 1.75 -22.37
N PHE A 64 9.54 0.77 -22.04
CA PHE A 64 9.85 -0.66 -22.18
C PHE A 64 8.81 -1.44 -22.99
N GLY A 65 7.76 -0.76 -23.46
CA GLY A 65 6.72 -1.35 -24.31
C GLY A 65 5.52 -1.89 -23.53
N LEU A 66 4.43 -2.13 -24.28
CA LEU A 66 3.14 -2.52 -23.72
C LEU A 66 3.16 -3.89 -23.02
N GLU A 67 4.02 -4.82 -23.47
CA GLU A 67 4.17 -6.13 -22.85
C GLU A 67 4.61 -6.02 -21.38
N THR A 68 5.57 -5.12 -21.09
CA THR A 68 6.03 -4.88 -19.71
C THR A 68 4.90 -4.28 -18.87
N ALA A 69 4.13 -3.35 -19.44
CA ALA A 69 2.98 -2.76 -18.75
C ALA A 69 1.85 -3.77 -18.47
N LEU A 70 1.66 -4.76 -19.35
CA LEU A 70 0.73 -5.87 -19.12
C LEU A 70 1.18 -6.76 -17.97
N VAL A 71 2.46 -7.14 -17.92
CA VAL A 71 3.00 -7.91 -16.77
C VAL A 71 2.86 -7.13 -15.47
N ARG A 72 3.17 -5.83 -15.48
CA ARG A 72 3.03 -4.94 -14.32
C ARG A 72 1.58 -4.80 -13.86
N ALA A 73 0.60 -4.82 -14.77
CA ALA A 73 -0.81 -4.75 -14.43
C ALA A 73 -1.29 -5.90 -13.51
N PHE A 74 -0.65 -7.08 -13.58
CA PHE A 74 -0.95 -8.24 -12.73
C PHE A 74 0.01 -8.41 -11.55
N THR A 75 1.07 -7.61 -11.48
CA THR A 75 2.11 -7.75 -10.47
C THR A 75 2.25 -6.45 -9.66
N ALA A 76 2.90 -5.44 -10.23
CA ALA A 76 3.18 -4.18 -9.54
C ALA A 76 1.90 -3.42 -9.16
N VAL A 77 0.89 -3.37 -10.04
CA VAL A 77 -0.36 -2.63 -9.77
C VAL A 77 -1.12 -3.20 -8.55
N PRO A 78 -1.37 -4.53 -8.44
CA PRO A 78 -1.87 -5.13 -7.21
C PRO A 78 -0.98 -4.88 -5.99
N ALA A 79 0.34 -4.88 -6.15
CA ALA A 79 1.27 -4.59 -5.06
C ALA A 79 1.09 -3.16 -4.52
N HIS A 80 0.96 -2.14 -5.39
CA HIS A 80 0.64 -0.78 -4.99
C HIS A 80 -0.69 -0.67 -4.23
N ALA A 81 -1.72 -1.40 -4.66
CA ALA A 81 -3.00 -1.43 -3.95
C ALA A 81 -2.82 -1.95 -2.52
N VAL A 82 -2.06 -3.04 -2.36
CA VAL A 82 -1.74 -3.64 -1.06
C VAL A 82 -0.92 -2.68 -0.18
N PHE A 83 0.11 -2.03 -0.73
CA PHE A 83 0.91 -1.06 0.01
C PHE A 83 0.05 0.11 0.49
N ALA A 84 -0.84 0.59 -0.38
CA ALA A 84 -1.79 1.63 -0.04
C ALA A 84 -2.78 1.20 1.05
N VAL A 85 -3.26 -0.04 1.05
CA VAL A 85 -4.10 -0.58 2.15
C VAL A 85 -3.33 -0.60 3.47
N ILE A 86 -2.08 -1.08 3.48
CA ILE A 86 -1.26 -1.12 4.70
C ILE A 86 -1.07 0.29 5.27
N LEU A 87 -0.63 1.23 4.43
CA LEU A 87 -0.44 2.61 4.82
C LEU A 87 -1.75 3.21 5.35
N GLY A 88 -2.83 3.07 4.58
CA GLY A 88 -4.14 3.62 4.87
C GLY A 88 -4.75 3.05 6.15
N TYR A 89 -4.53 1.76 6.45
CA TYR A 89 -4.99 1.12 7.68
C TYR A 89 -4.40 1.84 8.91
N PHE A 90 -3.08 2.02 8.96
CA PHE A 90 -2.42 2.68 10.08
C PHE A 90 -2.73 4.18 10.14
N VAL A 91 -2.86 4.86 9.01
CA VAL A 91 -3.30 6.26 8.98
C VAL A 91 -4.73 6.43 9.51
N GLY A 92 -5.63 5.51 9.14
CA GLY A 92 -6.99 5.43 9.66
C GLY A 92 -6.99 5.32 11.18
N LEU A 93 -6.24 4.36 11.75
CA LEU A 93 -6.09 4.24 13.20
C LEU A 93 -5.54 5.52 13.84
N ALA A 94 -4.49 6.10 13.25
CA ALA A 94 -3.85 7.30 13.78
C ALA A 94 -4.74 8.55 13.77
N ARG A 95 -5.75 8.60 12.89
CA ARG A 95 -6.70 9.70 12.83
C ARG A 95 -7.58 9.74 14.10
N PHE A 96 -8.02 8.58 14.57
CA PHE A 96 -8.97 8.43 15.68
C PHE A 96 -8.32 8.10 17.02
N ASP A 97 -7.05 7.70 17.06
CA ASP A 97 -6.26 7.53 18.30
C ASP A 97 -5.28 8.70 18.48
N ARG A 98 -5.62 9.65 19.36
CA ARG A 98 -4.79 10.85 19.61
C ARG A 98 -3.48 10.53 20.35
N GLU A 99 -3.50 9.55 21.26
CA GLU A 99 -2.34 9.19 22.07
C GLU A 99 -1.30 8.45 21.23
N LYS A 100 -1.76 7.58 20.33
CA LYS A 100 -0.90 6.75 19.47
C LYS A 100 -0.76 7.28 18.05
N ARG A 101 -1.22 8.50 17.77
CA ARG A 101 -1.19 9.09 16.41
C ARG A 101 0.18 8.97 15.75
N VAL A 102 1.21 9.56 16.35
CA VAL A 102 2.58 9.56 15.78
C VAL A 102 3.15 8.15 15.63
N PRO A 103 3.13 7.27 16.65
CA PRO A 103 3.67 5.92 16.48
C PRO A 103 2.91 5.10 15.45
N LEU A 104 1.60 5.27 15.30
CA LEU A 104 0.81 4.60 14.26
C LEU A 104 1.19 5.09 12.85
N LEU A 105 1.34 6.41 12.66
CA LEU A 105 1.80 6.99 11.40
C LEU A 105 3.19 6.46 11.00
N LEU A 106 4.15 6.48 11.93
CA LEU A 106 5.50 5.99 11.69
C LEU A 106 5.52 4.48 11.42
N LYS A 107 4.71 3.71 12.15
CA LYS A 107 4.57 2.26 11.95
C LYS A 107 3.99 1.96 10.57
N GLY A 108 2.92 2.65 10.16
CA GLY A 108 2.30 2.48 8.86
C GLY A 108 3.24 2.78 7.71
N TYR A 109 3.90 3.94 7.78
CA TYR A 109 4.91 4.34 6.80
C TYR A 109 6.06 3.33 6.72
N GLY A 110 6.65 2.98 7.87
CA GLY A 110 7.79 2.06 7.93
C GLY A 110 7.47 0.66 7.42
N ILE A 111 6.33 0.07 7.81
CA ILE A 111 5.92 -1.25 7.31
C ILE A 111 5.70 -1.19 5.80
N THR A 112 5.04 -0.15 5.30
CA THR A 112 4.75 -0.01 3.86
C THR A 112 6.05 0.08 3.04
N VAL A 113 7.01 0.93 3.46
CA VAL A 113 8.33 1.03 2.82
C VAL A 113 9.07 -0.30 2.82
N VAL A 114 9.04 -1.03 3.93
CA VAL A 114 9.72 -2.34 4.03
C VAL A 114 9.06 -3.36 3.10
N VAL A 115 7.74 -3.48 3.09
CA VAL A 115 7.03 -4.45 2.24
C VAL A 115 7.21 -4.11 0.75
N HIS A 116 7.13 -2.82 0.39
CA HIS A 116 7.41 -2.34 -0.95
C HIS A 116 8.87 -2.64 -1.36
N GLY A 117 9.84 -2.27 -0.53
CA GLY A 117 11.26 -2.53 -0.81
C GLY A 117 11.58 -4.02 -0.94
N ILE A 118 10.94 -4.90 -0.16
CA ILE A 118 11.09 -6.36 -0.29
C ILE A 118 10.57 -6.83 -1.65
N TYR A 119 9.39 -6.38 -2.06
CA TYR A 119 8.80 -6.73 -3.35
C TYR A 119 9.69 -6.30 -4.52
N ASP A 120 10.11 -5.04 -4.52
CA ASP A 120 10.99 -4.47 -5.53
C ASP A 120 12.36 -5.13 -5.56
N PHE A 121 12.91 -5.44 -4.39
CA PHE A 121 14.18 -6.14 -4.29
C PHE A 121 14.14 -7.46 -5.06
N PHE A 122 13.08 -8.27 -4.90
CA PHE A 122 12.96 -9.55 -5.60
C PHE A 122 12.73 -9.40 -7.12
N ILE A 123 12.02 -8.37 -7.57
CA ILE A 123 11.81 -8.11 -9.00
C ILE A 123 13.06 -7.55 -9.68
N LEU A 124 13.81 -6.68 -9.01
CA LEU A 124 14.99 -6.01 -9.56
C LEU A 124 16.25 -6.89 -9.57
N GLN A 125 16.20 -8.10 -9.01
CA GLN A 125 17.33 -9.03 -9.08
C GLN A 125 17.51 -9.59 -10.49
N SER A 126 18.51 -9.08 -11.20
CA SER A 126 18.90 -9.57 -12.53
C SER A 126 19.76 -10.85 -12.51
N LEU A 127 20.18 -11.31 -11.33
CA LEU A 127 21.07 -12.47 -11.21
C LEU A 127 20.34 -13.82 -11.33
N PHE A 128 19.06 -13.86 -10.95
CA PHE A 128 18.30 -15.10 -10.83
C PHE A 128 16.83 -14.86 -11.17
N SER A 129 16.41 -15.19 -12.40
CA SER A 129 15.04 -14.94 -12.89
C SER A 129 13.95 -15.65 -12.07
N TRP A 130 14.29 -16.71 -11.34
CA TRP A 130 13.36 -17.43 -10.47
C TRP A 130 12.99 -16.68 -9.18
N LEU A 131 13.72 -15.61 -8.83
CA LEU A 131 13.42 -14.79 -7.66
C LEU A 131 12.09 -14.03 -7.77
N ILE A 132 11.55 -13.87 -8.98
CA ILE A 132 10.20 -13.35 -9.20
C ILE A 132 9.12 -14.17 -8.46
N ILE A 133 9.37 -15.46 -8.23
CA ILE A 133 8.48 -16.32 -7.45
C ILE A 133 8.36 -15.80 -6.01
N PHE A 134 9.46 -15.32 -5.41
CA PHE A 134 9.41 -14.73 -4.08
C PHE A 134 8.66 -13.40 -4.06
N ALA A 135 8.78 -12.57 -5.10
CA ALA A 135 7.95 -11.36 -5.22
C ALA A 135 6.45 -11.72 -5.24
N MET A 136 6.07 -12.79 -5.95
CA MET A 136 4.69 -13.29 -5.98
C MET A 136 4.25 -13.85 -4.62
N VAL A 137 5.12 -14.58 -3.92
CA VAL A 137 4.84 -15.07 -2.56
C VAL A 137 4.61 -13.90 -1.60
N VAL A 138 5.47 -12.89 -1.64
CA VAL A 138 5.32 -11.66 -0.87
C VAL A 138 3.97 -11.01 -1.19
N LEU A 139 3.65 -10.83 -2.48
CA LEU A 139 2.38 -10.25 -2.90
C LEU A 139 1.17 -11.02 -2.35
N VAL A 140 1.14 -12.35 -2.49
CA VAL A 140 0.01 -13.18 -2.01
C VAL A 140 -0.15 -13.07 -0.49
N ILE A 141 0.95 -13.13 0.26
CA ILE A 141 0.94 -12.99 1.72
C ILE A 141 0.44 -11.59 2.09
N SER A 142 0.92 -10.55 1.43
CA SER A 142 0.52 -9.18 1.70
C SER A 142 -0.95 -8.92 1.32
N ILE A 143 -1.48 -9.53 0.26
CA ILE A 143 -2.92 -9.51 -0.07
C ILE A 143 -3.75 -10.12 1.05
N TYR A 144 -3.33 -11.28 1.59
CA TYR A 144 -4.03 -11.92 2.71
C TYR A 144 -4.12 -11.00 3.93
N PHE A 145 -3.01 -10.33 4.30
CA PHE A 145 -3.01 -9.38 5.41
C PHE A 145 -3.78 -8.09 5.10
N ALA A 146 -3.65 -7.54 3.88
CA ALA A 146 -4.41 -6.39 3.45
C ALA A 146 -5.92 -6.63 3.52
N ARG A 147 -6.38 -7.82 3.11
CA ARG A 147 -7.79 -8.22 3.26
C ARG A 147 -8.23 -8.21 4.72
N LYS A 148 -7.40 -8.73 5.63
CA LYS A 148 -7.71 -8.69 7.08
C LYS A 148 -7.82 -7.26 7.60
N MET A 149 -6.91 -6.36 7.19
CA MET A 149 -6.92 -4.95 7.58
C MET A 149 -8.18 -4.23 7.09
N VAL A 150 -8.59 -4.49 5.84
CA VAL A 150 -9.86 -3.96 5.29
C VAL A 150 -11.04 -4.44 6.12
N LEU A 151 -11.13 -5.74 6.37
CA LEU A 151 -12.22 -6.31 7.15
C LEU A 151 -12.27 -5.74 8.57
N GLU A 152 -11.12 -5.57 9.22
CA GLU A 152 -11.03 -4.97 10.56
C GLU A 152 -11.58 -3.53 10.57
N HIS A 153 -11.19 -2.69 9.61
CA HIS A 153 -11.70 -1.31 9.51
C HIS A 153 -13.18 -1.23 9.13
N GLN A 154 -13.68 -2.19 8.33
CA GLN A 154 -15.11 -2.32 8.06
C GLN A 154 -15.89 -2.71 9.32
N LEU A 155 -15.38 -3.67 10.11
CA LEU A 155 -16.04 -4.13 11.34
C LEU A 155 -16.04 -3.06 12.43
N ASN A 156 -15.03 -2.20 12.45
CA ASN A 156 -14.87 -1.07 13.38
C ASN A 156 -15.45 0.25 12.85
N SER A 157 -16.22 0.21 11.75
CA SER A 157 -16.88 1.40 11.22
C SER A 157 -17.97 1.87 12.19
N PRO A 158 -18.01 3.18 12.54
CA PRO A 158 -19.10 3.74 13.33
C PRO A 158 -20.43 3.78 12.57
N PHE A 159 -20.43 3.50 11.26
CA PHE A 159 -21.60 3.48 10.39
C PHE A 159 -22.05 2.06 10.03
N ARG A 160 -21.40 1.04 10.61
CA ARG A 160 -21.83 -0.35 10.41
C ARG A 160 -23.23 -0.53 10.99
N GLU A 161 -24.18 -0.86 10.13
CA GLU A 161 -25.48 -1.36 10.57
C GLU A 161 -25.22 -2.68 11.32
N GLU A 162 -25.49 -2.70 12.63
CA GLU A 162 -25.63 -3.97 13.33
C GLU A 162 -26.82 -4.67 12.66
N GLU A 163 -26.57 -5.81 12.01
CA GLU A 163 -27.62 -6.79 11.81
C GLU A 163 -28.16 -7.09 13.21
N ILE A 164 -29.26 -6.42 13.58
CA ILE A 164 -30.10 -6.85 14.67
C ILE A 164 -30.46 -8.25 14.27
N GLU A 165 -29.84 -9.22 14.92
CA GLU A 165 -30.15 -10.62 14.86
C GLU A 165 -31.60 -10.74 15.35
N THR A 166 -32.55 -10.48 14.46
CA THR A 166 -33.96 -10.82 14.62
C THR A 166 -34.04 -12.33 14.48
N LEU A 167 -33.59 -13.00 15.52
CA LEU A 167 -34.01 -14.34 15.88
C LEU A 167 -34.95 -14.17 17.08
N GLU A 168 -36.18 -13.74 16.76
CA GLU A 168 -37.37 -14.24 17.46
C GLU A 168 -37.56 -15.73 17.12
#